data_AF-A0A1Y3N1X7-F1
#
_entry.id   AF-A0A1Y3N1X7-F1
#
_cell.length_a   1.000
_cell.length_b   1.000
_cell.length_c   1.000
_cell.angle_alpha   90.00
_cell.angle_beta   90.00
_cell.angle_gamma   90.00
#
_symmetry.space_group_name_H-M   'P 1'
#
loop_
_entity.id
_entity.type
_entity.pdbx_description
1 polymer ?
#
loop_
_entity_poly.entity_id
_entity_poly.type
_entity_poly.pdbx_seq_one_letter_code
_entity_poly.pdbx_strand_id
1 'polypeptide(L)'
;MTEVMYDYTLESINKCKDFVKFLQKRQQIEIEYSKALVRLCQGVQQKYGVGETEENISEIQKVLGNNSLWRGFQSFVKITEQIAQSHKKFSISLKMSVSDPFVEKIATMENQRQSQLTDSNEHTKNLQEAYTELKKAKQAYQENNNAINDLMNLKAKAVSTNNFREKDEEKWKVKYDQAVEKANYSSECVKYCEEVCKNAQEHYYHTLLPALRE
;
A
#
# COMPACT_ATOMS: atom_id res chain seq x y z
N MET A 1 -9.22 -11.54 7.28
CA MET A 1 -8.56 -12.07 6.06
C MET A 1 -7.85 -10.94 5.31
N THR A 2 -8.53 -9.83 5.02
CA THR A 2 -7.94 -8.61 4.45
C THR A 2 -6.85 -7.99 5.32
N GLU A 3 -7.05 -7.88 6.65
CA GLU A 3 -6.02 -7.39 7.59
C GLU A 3 -4.71 -8.20 7.51
N VAL A 4 -4.80 -9.53 7.49
CA VAL A 4 -3.62 -10.42 7.37
C VAL A 4 -2.87 -10.20 6.05
N MET A 5 -3.60 -9.94 4.95
CA MET A 5 -2.98 -9.60 3.66
C MET A 5 -2.28 -8.24 3.70
N TYR A 6 -2.87 -7.25 4.36
CA TYR A 6 -2.24 -5.95 4.54
C TYR A 6 -1.00 -6.01 5.43
N ASP A 7 -1.04 -6.78 6.50
CA ASP A 7 0.12 -7.02 7.36
C ASP A 7 1.25 -7.72 6.59
N TYR A 8 0.90 -8.74 5.79
CA TYR A 8 1.86 -9.44 4.95
C TYR A 8 2.53 -8.52 3.91
N THR A 9 1.75 -7.68 3.22
CA THR A 9 2.31 -6.75 2.22
C THR A 9 3.18 -5.69 2.88
N LEU A 10 2.77 -5.16 4.04
CA LEU A 10 3.56 -4.24 4.84
C LEU A 10 4.87 -4.87 5.30
N GLU A 11 4.82 -6.10 5.84
CA GLU A 11 6.02 -6.82 6.26
C GLU A 11 6.96 -7.05 5.07
N SER A 12 6.42 -7.49 3.92
CA SER A 12 7.20 -7.71 2.70
C SER A 12 7.93 -6.45 2.25
N ILE A 13 7.23 -5.30 2.22
CA ILE A 13 7.84 -3.99 1.91
C ILE A 13 8.96 -3.66 2.90
N ASN A 14 8.75 -3.90 4.20
CA ASN A 14 9.75 -3.66 5.22
C ASN A 14 11.00 -4.55 5.02
N LYS A 15 10.82 -5.84 4.70
CA LYS A 15 11.95 -6.73 4.36
C LYS A 15 12.72 -6.23 3.13
N CYS A 16 12.02 -5.76 2.10
CA CYS A 16 12.66 -5.16 0.92
C CYS A 16 13.47 -3.92 1.28
N LYS A 17 12.93 -3.04 2.15
CA LYS A 17 13.65 -1.85 2.64
C LYS A 17 14.92 -2.23 3.40
N ASP A 18 14.84 -3.23 4.28
CA ASP A 18 16.00 -3.68 5.03
C ASP A 18 17.06 -4.34 4.13
N PHE A 19 16.62 -5.08 3.11
CA PHE A 19 17.52 -5.59 2.08
C PHE A 19 18.22 -4.46 1.32
N VAL A 20 17.51 -3.41 0.90
CA VAL A 20 18.11 -2.25 0.25
C VAL A 20 19.13 -1.55 1.14
N LYS A 21 18.82 -1.34 2.43
CA LYS A 21 19.77 -0.76 3.39
C LYS A 21 21.03 -1.61 3.48
N PHE A 22 20.89 -2.93 3.50
CA PHE A 22 22.02 -3.85 3.49
C PHE A 22 22.87 -3.69 2.21
N LEU A 23 22.24 -3.62 1.03
CA LEU A 23 22.95 -3.42 -0.24
C LEU A 23 23.67 -2.07 -0.30
N GLN A 24 23.04 -1.00 0.17
CA GLN A 24 23.66 0.33 0.25
C GLN A 24 24.88 0.34 1.19
N LYS A 25 24.78 -0.33 2.34
CA LYS A 25 25.93 -0.50 3.25
C LYS A 25 27.04 -1.31 2.58
N ARG A 26 26.70 -2.40 1.87
CA ARG A 26 27.66 -3.20 1.11
C ARG A 26 28.35 -2.37 0.03
N GLN A 27 27.60 -1.56 -0.69
CA GLN A 27 28.13 -0.63 -1.70
C GLN A 27 29.14 0.34 -1.09
N GLN A 28 28.81 0.95 0.05
CA GLN A 28 29.70 1.88 0.73
C GLN A 28 31.03 1.24 1.11
N ILE A 29 30.99 0.00 1.64
CA ILE A 29 32.20 -0.77 1.97
C ILE A 29 33.07 -0.96 0.73
N GLU A 30 32.49 -1.29 -0.42
CA GLU A 30 33.25 -1.49 -1.67
C GLU A 30 33.87 -0.19 -2.19
N ILE A 31 33.17 0.94 -2.03
CA ILE A 31 33.69 2.26 -2.38
C ILE A 31 34.87 2.64 -1.47
N GLU A 32 34.75 2.42 -0.18
CA GLU A 32 35.81 2.71 0.79
C GLU A 32 37.04 1.83 0.55
N TYR A 33 36.83 0.53 0.34
CA TYR A 33 37.90 -0.42 0.04
C TYR A 33 38.63 -0.06 -1.25
N SER A 34 37.90 0.18 -2.35
CA SER A 34 38.51 0.60 -3.61
C SER A 34 39.28 1.92 -3.48
N LYS A 35 38.76 2.91 -2.75
CA LYS A 35 39.46 4.18 -2.47
C LYS A 35 40.75 3.96 -1.67
N ALA A 36 40.73 3.09 -0.68
CA ALA A 36 41.91 2.76 0.13
C ALA A 36 43.02 2.13 -0.74
N LEU A 37 42.66 1.18 -1.61
CA LEU A 37 43.59 0.54 -2.54
C LEU A 37 44.16 1.54 -3.56
N VAL A 38 43.32 2.41 -4.15
CA VAL A 38 43.79 3.45 -5.08
C VAL A 38 44.78 4.39 -4.40
N ARG A 39 44.49 4.85 -3.17
CA ARG A 39 45.41 5.73 -2.41
C ARG A 39 46.76 5.05 -2.14
N LEU A 40 46.73 3.75 -1.82
CA LEU A 40 47.94 2.97 -1.60
C LEU A 40 48.78 2.89 -2.90
N CYS A 41 48.14 2.57 -4.03
CA CYS A 41 48.84 2.53 -5.33
C CYS A 41 49.38 3.91 -5.75
N GLN A 42 48.60 4.98 -5.59
CA GLN A 42 49.03 6.36 -5.88
C GLN A 42 50.20 6.80 -5.02
N GLY A 43 50.19 6.47 -3.73
CA GLY A 43 51.31 6.78 -2.82
C GLY A 43 52.61 6.10 -3.23
N VAL A 44 52.54 4.90 -3.81
CA VAL A 44 53.71 4.21 -4.37
C VAL A 44 54.12 4.84 -5.70
N GLN A 45 53.19 5.09 -6.62
CA GLN A 45 53.48 5.67 -7.93
C GLN A 45 54.10 7.07 -7.82
N GLN A 46 53.61 7.91 -6.90
CA GLN A 46 54.16 9.25 -6.64
C GLN A 46 55.55 9.22 -6.00
N LYS A 47 55.81 8.31 -5.05
CA LYS A 47 57.11 8.21 -4.37
C LYS A 47 58.21 7.63 -5.24
N TYR A 48 57.85 6.80 -6.22
CA TYR A 48 58.80 6.02 -7.01
C TYR A 48 58.74 6.30 -8.52
N GLY A 49 58.02 7.35 -8.94
CA GLY A 49 58.12 7.93 -10.29
C GLY A 49 57.71 6.98 -11.43
N VAL A 50 56.70 6.13 -11.22
CA VAL A 50 56.20 5.23 -12.28
C VAL A 50 55.36 6.06 -13.26
N GLY A 51 56.01 6.86 -14.10
CA GLY A 51 55.35 7.73 -15.10
C GLY A 51 56.09 9.01 -15.49
N GLU A 52 57.25 9.33 -14.89
CA GLU A 52 58.06 10.49 -15.33
C GLU A 52 58.86 10.13 -16.59
N THR A 53 58.86 11.04 -17.57
CA THR A 53 59.64 10.99 -18.80
C THR A 53 61.12 10.74 -18.48
N GLU A 54 61.80 9.93 -19.31
CA GLU A 54 63.15 9.35 -19.06
C GLU A 54 64.25 10.35 -18.64
N GLU A 55 64.04 11.66 -18.82
CA GLU A 55 65.01 12.72 -18.58
C GLU A 55 65.22 13.08 -17.09
N ASN A 56 64.34 12.67 -16.16
CA ASN A 56 64.45 13.01 -14.72
C ASN A 56 64.58 11.80 -13.78
N ILE A 57 64.89 10.61 -14.29
CA ILE A 57 64.98 9.39 -13.48
C ILE A 57 66.34 9.34 -12.77
N SER A 58 66.33 9.33 -11.42
CA SER A 58 67.55 9.25 -10.62
C SER A 58 68.29 7.92 -10.85
N GLU A 59 69.61 7.90 -10.63
CA GLU A 59 70.40 6.66 -10.75
C GLU A 59 69.87 5.53 -9.85
N ILE A 60 69.34 5.87 -8.67
CA ILE A 60 68.73 4.92 -7.75
C ILE A 60 67.46 4.30 -8.35
N GLN A 61 66.63 5.08 -9.05
CA GLN A 61 65.44 4.56 -9.74
C GLN A 61 65.82 3.64 -10.91
N LYS A 62 66.91 3.92 -11.64
CA LYS A 62 67.43 3.03 -12.70
C LYS A 62 67.90 1.69 -12.13
N VAL A 63 68.60 1.70 -10.99
CA VAL A 63 69.04 0.48 -10.29
C VAL A 63 67.84 -0.32 -9.77
N LEU A 64 66.86 0.37 -9.16
CA LEU A 64 65.61 -0.26 -8.71
C LEU A 64 64.83 -0.86 -9.88
N GLY A 65 64.72 -0.18 -11.02
CA GLY A 65 64.04 -0.70 -12.21
C GLY A 65 64.64 -2.00 -12.76
N ASN A 66 65.93 -2.26 -12.52
CA ASN A 66 66.61 -3.50 -12.90
C ASN A 66 66.59 -4.59 -11.82
N ASN A 67 66.10 -4.27 -10.62
CA ASN A 67 65.96 -5.23 -9.53
C ASN A 67 64.69 -6.08 -9.69
N SER A 68 64.83 -7.41 -9.67
CA SER A 68 63.72 -8.35 -9.85
C SER A 68 62.67 -8.27 -8.74
N LEU A 69 63.07 -8.05 -7.48
CA LEU A 69 62.15 -7.85 -6.36
C LEU A 69 61.33 -6.57 -6.55
N TRP A 70 61.98 -5.50 -7.03
CA TRP A 70 61.30 -4.23 -7.30
C TRP A 70 60.30 -4.35 -8.45
N ARG A 71 60.64 -5.06 -9.53
CA ARG A 71 59.70 -5.38 -10.61
C ARG A 71 58.52 -6.22 -10.10
N GLY A 72 58.77 -7.18 -9.22
CA GLY A 72 57.71 -7.96 -8.55
C GLY A 72 56.78 -7.08 -7.72
N PHE A 73 57.33 -6.16 -6.93
CA PHE A 73 56.56 -5.18 -6.18
C PHE A 73 55.72 -4.26 -7.08
N GLN A 74 56.30 -3.73 -8.16
CA GLN A 74 55.56 -2.92 -9.14
C GLN A 74 54.43 -3.70 -9.82
N SER A 75 54.64 -4.98 -10.13
CA SER A 75 53.59 -5.86 -10.64
C SER A 75 52.44 -6.02 -9.64
N PHE A 76 52.75 -6.24 -8.37
CA PHE A 76 51.76 -6.33 -7.30
C PHE A 76 50.95 -5.03 -7.15
N VAL A 77 51.59 -3.86 -7.26
CA VAL A 77 50.90 -2.55 -7.23
C VAL A 77 49.91 -2.42 -8.39
N LYS A 78 50.30 -2.82 -9.61
CA LYS A 78 49.39 -2.82 -10.78
C LYS A 78 48.21 -3.76 -10.58
N ILE A 79 48.44 -4.96 -10.06
CA ILE A 79 47.36 -5.93 -9.73
C ILE A 79 46.42 -5.33 -8.68
N THR A 80 46.97 -4.69 -7.65
CA THR A 80 46.18 -4.04 -6.59
C THR A 80 45.32 -2.91 -7.16
N GLU A 81 45.84 -2.14 -8.11
CA GLU A 81 45.08 -1.10 -8.81
C GLU A 81 43.92 -1.69 -9.63
N GLN A 82 44.14 -2.79 -10.34
CA GLN A 82 43.09 -3.50 -11.08
C GLN A 82 41.99 -4.04 -10.14
N ILE A 83 42.38 -4.59 -8.98
CA ILE A 83 41.44 -5.01 -7.93
C ILE A 83 40.60 -3.80 -7.48
N ALA A 84 41.23 -2.67 -7.18
CA ALA A 84 40.54 -1.46 -6.79
C ALA A 84 39.51 -0.99 -7.83
N GLN A 85 39.89 -1.00 -9.11
CA GLN A 85 38.98 -0.68 -10.22
C GLN A 85 37.81 -1.67 -10.32
N SER A 86 38.05 -2.96 -10.10
CA SER A 86 37.01 -3.99 -10.08
C SER A 86 35.98 -3.74 -8.96
N HIS A 87 36.43 -3.51 -7.73
CA HIS A 87 35.55 -3.17 -6.61
C HIS A 87 34.75 -1.88 -6.86
N LYS A 88 35.37 -0.86 -7.46
CA LYS A 88 34.67 0.37 -7.86
C LYS A 88 33.57 0.06 -8.88
N LYS A 89 33.86 -0.71 -9.94
CA LYS A 89 32.86 -1.11 -10.96
C LYS A 89 31.72 -1.92 -10.34
N PHE A 90 32.05 -2.87 -9.48
CA PHE A 90 31.04 -3.65 -8.75
C PHE A 90 30.13 -2.76 -7.90
N SER A 91 30.68 -1.79 -7.19
CA SER A 91 29.87 -0.84 -6.38
C SER A 91 28.91 0.00 -7.24
N ILE A 92 29.33 0.39 -8.46
CA ILE A 92 28.48 1.15 -9.38
C ILE A 92 27.36 0.23 -9.92
N SER A 93 27.70 -0.99 -10.32
CA SER A 93 26.71 -1.97 -10.81
C SER A 93 25.71 -2.35 -9.71
N LEU A 94 26.16 -2.57 -8.48
CA LEU A 94 25.30 -2.86 -7.34
C LEU A 94 24.29 -1.75 -7.08
N LYS A 95 24.69 -0.49 -7.29
CA LYS A 95 23.79 0.65 -7.18
C LYS A 95 22.79 0.70 -8.34
N MET A 96 23.30 0.83 -9.56
CA MET A 96 22.48 1.13 -10.73
C MET A 96 21.60 -0.04 -11.17
N SER A 97 22.08 -1.27 -11.03
CA SER A 97 21.38 -2.46 -11.52
C SER A 97 20.52 -3.14 -10.46
N VAL A 98 20.73 -2.84 -9.17
CA VAL A 98 20.02 -3.51 -8.08
C VAL A 98 19.41 -2.53 -7.11
N SER A 99 20.23 -1.70 -6.44
CA SER A 99 19.74 -0.87 -5.32
C SER A 99 18.74 0.19 -5.77
N ASP A 100 19.06 0.96 -6.82
CA ASP A 100 18.19 2.03 -7.32
C ASP A 100 16.87 1.47 -7.88
N PRO A 101 16.85 0.40 -8.72
CA PRO A 101 15.61 -0.24 -9.14
C PRO A 101 14.77 -0.78 -7.99
N PHE A 102 15.39 -1.35 -6.95
CA PHE A 102 14.66 -1.81 -5.77
C PHE A 102 14.00 -0.65 -5.02
N VAL A 103 14.69 0.49 -4.86
CA VAL A 103 14.12 1.68 -4.22
C VAL A 103 12.88 2.16 -4.97
N GLU A 104 12.94 2.25 -6.30
CA GLU A 104 11.81 2.64 -7.14
C GLU A 104 10.63 1.66 -7.02
N LYS A 105 10.91 0.35 -7.04
CA LYS A 105 9.87 -0.68 -6.91
C LYS A 105 9.25 -0.70 -5.53
N ILE A 106 10.03 -0.47 -4.46
CA ILE A 106 9.51 -0.32 -3.10
C ILE A 106 8.52 0.85 -3.04
N ALA A 107 8.89 2.02 -3.56
CA ALA A 107 8.00 3.19 -3.57
C ALA A 107 6.71 2.90 -4.37
N THR A 108 6.81 2.20 -5.49
CA THR A 108 5.65 1.75 -6.27
C THR A 108 4.74 0.83 -5.45
N MET A 109 5.30 -0.18 -4.78
CA MET A 109 4.54 -1.10 -3.92
C MET A 109 3.86 -0.37 -2.75
N GLU A 110 4.51 0.65 -2.16
CA GLU A 110 3.92 1.45 -1.09
C GLU A 110 2.70 2.24 -1.56
N ASN A 111 2.81 2.88 -2.73
CA ASN A 111 1.72 3.64 -3.32
C ASN A 111 0.55 2.72 -3.70
N GLN A 112 0.84 1.57 -4.31
CA GLN A 112 -0.17 0.57 -4.66
C GLN A 112 -0.90 0.05 -3.41
N ARG A 113 -0.16 -0.31 -2.35
CA ARG A 113 -0.75 -0.74 -1.07
C ARG A 113 -1.65 0.34 -0.49
N GLN A 114 -1.22 1.60 -0.50
CA GLN A 114 -2.01 2.71 0.03
C GLN A 114 -3.30 2.93 -0.77
N SER A 115 -3.24 2.81 -2.10
CA SER A 115 -4.43 2.87 -2.97
C SER A 115 -5.41 1.76 -2.60
N GLN A 116 -4.94 0.50 -2.58
CA GLN A 116 -5.76 -0.66 -2.26
C GLN A 116 -6.40 -0.58 -0.86
N LEU A 117 -5.69 -0.03 0.13
CA LEU A 117 -6.23 0.23 1.47
C LEU A 117 -7.34 1.29 1.45
N THR A 118 -7.13 2.37 0.68
CA THR A 118 -8.10 3.45 0.56
C THR A 118 -9.37 2.94 -0.12
N ASP A 119 -9.23 2.24 -1.24
CA ASP A 119 -10.35 1.64 -1.98
C ASP A 119 -11.11 0.64 -1.10
N SER A 120 -10.40 -0.23 -0.38
CA SER A 120 -11.02 -1.21 0.52
C SER A 120 -11.81 -0.56 1.65
N ASN A 121 -11.29 0.51 2.24
CA ASN A 121 -11.97 1.26 3.28
C ASN A 121 -13.23 1.96 2.75
N GLU A 122 -13.15 2.56 1.55
CA GLU A 122 -14.29 3.19 0.89
C GLU A 122 -15.41 2.19 0.62
N HIS A 123 -15.09 1.03 0.06
CA HIS A 123 -16.09 0.00 -0.20
C HIS A 123 -16.70 -0.58 1.07
N THR A 124 -15.90 -0.80 2.11
CA THR A 124 -16.39 -1.27 3.41
C THR A 124 -17.35 -0.25 4.04
N LYS A 125 -17.01 1.04 3.94
CA LYS A 125 -17.86 2.15 4.37
C LYS A 125 -19.17 2.18 3.58
N ASN A 126 -19.12 2.11 2.25
CA ASN A 126 -20.32 2.13 1.39
C ASN A 126 -21.26 0.96 1.71
N LEU A 127 -20.71 -0.24 1.96
CA LEU A 127 -21.48 -1.40 2.37
C LEU A 127 -22.14 -1.17 3.75
N GLN A 128 -21.40 -0.64 4.72
CA GLN A 128 -21.92 -0.34 6.05
C GLN A 128 -23.01 0.74 6.04
N GLU A 129 -22.85 1.78 5.20
CA GLU A 129 -23.83 2.83 5.00
C GLU A 129 -25.12 2.25 4.39
N ALA A 130 -25.01 1.43 3.34
CA ALA A 130 -26.17 0.76 2.72
C ALA A 130 -26.95 -0.08 3.74
N TYR A 131 -26.28 -0.90 4.54
CA TYR A 131 -26.95 -1.67 5.60
C TYR A 131 -27.59 -0.79 6.68
N THR A 132 -26.96 0.33 7.02
CA THR A 132 -27.49 1.27 8.01
C THR A 132 -28.76 1.93 7.49
N GLU A 133 -28.80 2.33 6.22
CA GLU A 133 -30.00 2.87 5.58
C GLU A 133 -31.11 1.82 5.48
N LEU A 134 -30.79 0.60 5.07
CA LEU A 134 -31.76 -0.49 5.04
C LEU A 134 -32.37 -0.76 6.41
N LYS A 135 -31.56 -0.75 7.48
CA LYS A 135 -32.05 -0.91 8.85
C LYS A 135 -33.02 0.22 9.23
N LYS A 136 -32.69 1.47 8.91
CA LYS A 136 -33.57 2.63 9.16
C LYS A 136 -34.87 2.52 8.38
N ALA A 137 -34.82 2.14 7.10
CA ALA A 137 -36.00 1.95 6.27
C ALA A 137 -36.92 0.85 6.81
N LYS A 138 -36.35 -0.29 7.22
CA LYS A 138 -37.10 -1.41 7.84
C LYS A 138 -37.76 -0.99 9.15
N GLN A 139 -37.05 -0.23 9.98
CA GLN A 139 -37.61 0.30 11.23
C GLN A 139 -38.78 1.26 10.95
N ALA A 140 -38.62 2.21 10.02
CA ALA A 140 -39.69 3.14 9.66
C ALA A 140 -40.93 2.43 9.08
N TYR A 141 -40.71 1.41 8.24
CA TYR A 141 -41.80 0.57 7.73
C TYR A 141 -42.54 -0.17 8.87
N GLN A 142 -41.81 -0.73 9.83
CA GLN A 142 -42.39 -1.41 10.98
C GLN A 142 -43.19 -0.44 11.88
N GLU A 143 -42.66 0.76 12.15
CA GLU A 143 -43.35 1.80 12.91
C GLU A 143 -44.66 2.23 12.22
N ASN A 144 -44.65 2.42 10.89
CA ASN A 144 -45.84 2.76 10.13
C ASN A 144 -46.88 1.62 10.09
N ASN A 145 -46.44 0.36 10.00
CA ASN A 145 -47.33 -0.79 10.11
C ASN A 145 -47.97 -0.91 11.50
N ASN A 146 -47.20 -0.65 12.56
CA ASN A 146 -47.74 -0.62 13.93
C ASN A 146 -48.80 0.47 14.08
N ALA A 147 -48.59 1.65 13.49
CA ALA A 147 -49.59 2.72 13.50
C ALA A 147 -50.90 2.33 12.79
N ILE A 148 -50.84 1.57 11.69
CA ILE A 148 -52.02 1.01 11.02
C ILE A 148 -52.76 0.03 11.96
N ASN A 149 -52.01 -0.88 12.58
CA ASN A 149 -52.59 -1.86 13.51
C ASN A 149 -53.25 -1.18 14.73
N ASP A 150 -52.62 -0.13 15.27
CA ASP A 150 -53.17 0.65 16.38
C ASP A 150 -54.46 1.38 15.99
N LEU A 151 -54.52 1.95 14.77
CA LEU A 151 -55.74 2.56 14.25
C LEU A 151 -56.85 1.53 14.04
N MET A 152 -56.54 0.33 13.54
CA MET A 152 -57.51 -0.77 13.42
C MET A 152 -58.04 -1.21 14.79
N ASN A 153 -57.14 -1.37 15.77
CA ASN A 153 -57.51 -1.74 17.14
C ASN A 153 -58.36 -0.66 17.83
N LEU A 154 -58.05 0.62 17.61
CA LEU A 154 -58.85 1.74 18.08
C LEU A 154 -60.26 1.74 17.48
N LYS A 155 -60.40 1.50 16.17
CA LYS A 155 -61.72 1.35 15.52
C LYS A 155 -62.50 0.19 16.13
N ALA A 156 -61.89 -0.99 16.24
CA ALA A 156 -62.53 -2.18 16.81
C ALA A 156 -63.05 -1.93 18.23
N LYS A 157 -62.24 -1.29 19.09
CA LYS A 157 -62.65 -0.89 20.44
C LYS A 157 -63.80 0.11 20.44
N ALA A 158 -63.70 1.17 19.63
CA ALA A 158 -64.72 2.23 19.60
C ALA A 158 -66.09 1.71 19.12
N VAL A 159 -66.10 0.81 18.12
CA VAL A 159 -67.30 0.11 17.64
C VAL A 159 -67.88 -0.78 18.76
N SER A 160 -67.05 -1.55 19.46
CA SER A 160 -67.51 -2.43 20.55
C SER A 160 -68.15 -1.68 21.73
N THR A 161 -67.76 -0.42 21.94
CA THR A 161 -68.30 0.46 23.01
C THR A 161 -69.50 1.31 22.58
N ASN A 162 -70.03 1.09 21.37
CA ASN A 162 -71.17 1.82 20.78
C ASN A 162 -71.00 3.36 20.71
N ASN A 163 -69.74 3.83 20.68
CA ASN A 163 -69.36 5.25 20.70
C ASN A 163 -68.89 5.78 19.34
N PHE A 164 -69.02 5.00 18.27
CA PHE A 164 -68.51 5.34 16.94
C PHE A 164 -69.62 5.91 16.06
N ARG A 165 -69.60 7.23 15.83
CA ARG A 165 -70.58 7.94 14.98
C ARG A 165 -70.01 8.15 13.57
N GLU A 166 -70.87 8.41 12.60
CA GLU A 166 -70.52 8.60 11.18
C GLU A 166 -69.42 9.67 10.96
N LYS A 167 -69.45 10.77 11.72
CA LYS A 167 -68.41 11.82 11.67
C LYS A 167 -67.04 11.35 12.20
N ASP A 168 -67.03 10.39 13.13
CA ASP A 168 -65.81 9.81 13.68
C ASP A 168 -65.26 8.72 12.75
N GLU A 169 -66.14 8.03 12.01
CA GLU A 169 -65.75 7.10 10.95
C GLU A 169 -65.02 7.81 9.81
N GLU A 170 -65.53 8.95 9.34
CA GLU A 170 -64.89 9.71 8.27
C GLU A 170 -63.50 10.23 8.69
N LYS A 171 -63.37 10.74 9.94
CA LYS A 171 -62.08 11.18 10.50
C LYS A 171 -61.10 10.03 10.67
N TRP A 172 -61.58 8.87 11.12
CA TRP A 172 -60.75 7.68 11.24
C TRP A 172 -60.27 7.21 9.87
N LYS A 173 -61.15 7.17 8.88
CA LYS A 173 -60.85 6.77 7.50
C LYS A 173 -59.74 7.62 6.91
N VAL A 174 -59.83 8.95 7.01
CA VAL A 174 -58.76 9.85 6.54
C VAL A 174 -57.42 9.56 7.23
N LYS A 175 -57.40 9.33 8.55
CA LYS A 175 -56.16 8.99 9.28
C LYS A 175 -55.61 7.62 8.90
N TYR A 176 -56.49 6.65 8.67
CA TYR A 176 -56.14 5.30 8.25
C TYR A 176 -55.54 5.31 6.84
N ASP A 177 -56.19 5.98 5.89
CA ASP A 177 -55.70 6.10 4.51
C ASP A 177 -54.32 6.78 4.47
N GLN A 178 -54.11 7.84 5.25
CA GLN A 178 -52.80 8.48 5.40
C GLN A 178 -51.73 7.55 6.00
N ALA A 179 -52.10 6.71 6.97
CA ALA A 179 -51.17 5.75 7.57
C ALA A 179 -50.82 4.63 6.57
N VAL A 180 -51.78 4.16 5.78
CA VAL A 180 -51.59 3.19 4.70
C VAL A 180 -50.67 3.76 3.61
N GLU A 181 -50.89 5.00 3.17
CA GLU A 181 -49.99 5.65 2.20
C GLU A 181 -48.55 5.74 2.71
N LYS A 182 -48.36 6.14 3.98
CA LYS A 182 -47.03 6.19 4.61
C LYS A 182 -46.37 4.82 4.70
N ALA A 183 -47.11 3.77 5.06
CA ALA A 183 -46.59 2.42 5.11
C ALA A 183 -46.22 1.89 3.72
N ASN A 184 -47.03 2.19 2.69
CA ASN A 184 -46.73 1.84 1.30
C ASN A 184 -45.46 2.53 0.82
N TYR A 185 -45.32 3.84 1.08
CA TYR A 185 -44.09 4.57 0.76
C TYR A 185 -42.87 3.99 1.47
N SER A 186 -42.96 3.70 2.78
CA SER A 186 -41.86 3.05 3.51
C SER A 186 -41.54 1.64 2.99
N SER A 187 -42.53 0.90 2.49
CA SER A 187 -42.31 -0.41 1.84
C SER A 187 -41.50 -0.28 0.56
N GLU A 188 -41.79 0.74 -0.27
CA GLU A 188 -41.00 1.05 -1.46
C GLU A 188 -39.57 1.47 -1.10
N CYS A 189 -39.39 2.30 -0.06
CA CYS A 189 -38.06 2.66 0.45
C CYS A 189 -37.27 1.42 0.91
N VAL A 190 -37.91 0.47 1.60
CA VAL A 190 -37.26 -0.79 1.99
C VAL A 190 -36.78 -1.57 0.77
N LYS A 191 -37.65 -1.75 -0.24
CA LYS A 191 -37.27 -2.46 -1.48
C LYS A 191 -36.09 -1.79 -2.18
N TYR A 192 -36.11 -0.47 -2.28
CA TYR A 192 -35.00 0.30 -2.86
C TYR A 192 -33.70 0.07 -2.08
N CYS A 193 -33.72 0.20 -0.74
CA CYS A 193 -32.54 -0.04 0.09
C CYS A 193 -32.06 -1.50 0.03
N GLU A 194 -32.95 -2.49 -0.16
CA GLU A 194 -32.57 -3.89 -0.34
C GLU A 194 -31.81 -4.10 -1.65
N GLU A 195 -32.24 -3.46 -2.74
CA GLU A 195 -31.55 -3.49 -4.02
C GLU A 195 -30.16 -2.81 -3.93
N VAL A 196 -30.08 -1.65 -3.28
CA VAL A 196 -28.81 -0.97 -3.03
C VAL A 196 -27.86 -1.84 -2.20
N CYS A 197 -28.35 -2.46 -1.12
CA CYS A 197 -27.55 -3.38 -0.30
C CYS A 197 -27.06 -4.58 -1.10
N LYS A 198 -27.92 -5.18 -1.93
CA LYS A 198 -27.56 -6.33 -2.77
C LYS A 198 -26.45 -5.95 -3.75
N ASN A 199 -26.60 -4.82 -4.44
CA ASN A 199 -25.59 -4.33 -5.38
C ASN A 199 -24.25 -4.02 -4.68
N ALA A 200 -24.30 -3.41 -3.49
CA ALA A 200 -23.11 -3.15 -2.67
C ALA A 200 -22.42 -4.44 -2.20
N GLN A 201 -23.19 -5.46 -1.79
CA GLN A 201 -22.67 -6.77 -1.42
C GLN A 201 -22.02 -7.47 -2.61
N GLU A 202 -22.71 -7.54 -3.76
CA GLU A 202 -22.20 -8.21 -4.95
C GLU A 202 -20.88 -7.56 -5.39
N HIS A 203 -20.81 -6.24 -5.42
CA HIS A 203 -19.59 -5.52 -5.77
C HIS A 203 -18.45 -5.79 -4.77
N TYR A 204 -18.74 -5.80 -3.46
CA TYR A 204 -17.75 -6.10 -2.43
C TYR A 204 -17.18 -7.53 -2.54
N TYR A 205 -18.04 -8.54 -2.71
CA TYR A 205 -17.62 -9.94 -2.71
C TYR A 205 -17.10 -10.44 -4.06
N HIS A 206 -17.60 -9.90 -5.18
CA HIS A 206 -17.24 -10.39 -6.52
C HIS A 206 -16.30 -9.48 -7.30
N THR A 207 -16.11 -8.23 -6.89
CA THR A 207 -15.15 -7.33 -7.53
C THR A 207 -13.97 -7.04 -6.61
N LEU A 208 -14.23 -6.54 -5.40
CA LEU A 208 -13.17 -6.07 -4.51
C LEU A 208 -12.35 -7.21 -3.89
N LEU A 209 -13.00 -8.17 -3.23
CA LEU A 209 -12.29 -9.27 -2.57
C LEU A 209 -11.41 -10.10 -3.51
N PRO A 210 -11.84 -10.39 -4.75
CA PRO A 210 -10.97 -11.02 -5.75
C PRO A 210 -9.81 -10.11 -6.19
N ALA A 211 -10.05 -8.83 -6.44
CA ALA A 211 -9.00 -7.88 -6.83
C ALA A 211 -7.92 -7.67 -5.75
N LEU A 212 -8.23 -7.95 -4.48
CA LEU A 212 -7.26 -7.93 -3.37
C LEU A 212 -6.43 -9.22 -3.25
N ARG A 213 -6.78 -10.28 -4.00
CA ARG A 213 -6.04 -11.56 -4.03
C ARG A 213 -5.03 -11.65 -5.17
N GLU A 214 -5.19 -10.83 -6.20
CA GLU A 214 -4.31 -10.74 -7.38
C GLU A 214 -3.20 -9.70 -7.16
#